data_AF-A0A6M1SMS4-F1
#
_entry.id   AF-A0A6M1SMS4-F1
#
_cell.length_a   1.000
_cell.length_b   1.000
_cell.length_c   1.000
_cell.angle_alpha   90.00
_cell.angle_beta   90.00
_cell.angle_gamma   90.00
#
_symmetry.space_group_name_H-M   'P 1'
#
loop_
_entity.id
_entity.type
_entity.pdbx_description
1 polymer ?
#
loop_
_entity_poly.entity_id
_entity_poly.type
_entity_poly.pdbx_seq_one_letter_code
_entity_poly.pdbx_strand_id
1 'polypeptide(L)'
;METVDYAHDRQLNDFIIDFSDGNLDGIELLVFNEYLEFSDPVRTFAVKAKKGRQSLRNHYKVEAANDFEEKLAKRIAQEKENLIEIE
;
A
#
# COMPACT_ATOMS: atom_id res chain seq x y z
N MET A 1 2.62 -20.31 -28.15
CA MET A 1 2.37 -19.76 -26.80
C MET A 1 2.41 -18.26 -26.96
N GLU A 2 1.24 -17.62 -27.06
CA GLU A 2 1.16 -16.16 -27.16
C GLU A 2 1.59 -15.55 -25.83
N THR A 3 2.68 -14.78 -25.85
CA THR A 3 3.05 -13.93 -24.73
C THR A 3 2.13 -12.73 -24.77
N VAL A 4 1.02 -12.80 -24.04
CA VAL A 4 0.18 -11.62 -23.82
C VAL A 4 1.03 -10.59 -23.09
N ASP A 5 1.34 -9.50 -23.76
CA ASP A 5 2.17 -8.42 -23.22
C ASP A 5 1.32 -7.50 -22.33
N TYR A 6 1.09 -7.96 -21.10
CA TYR A 6 0.35 -7.20 -20.08
C TYR A 6 1.07 -5.93 -19.62
N ALA A 7 2.33 -5.69 -20.04
CA ALA A 7 3.07 -4.50 -19.63
C ALA A 7 2.45 -3.20 -20.16
N HIS A 8 1.59 -3.27 -21.17
CA HIS A 8 0.94 -2.12 -21.77
C HIS A 8 -0.51 -1.88 -21.27
N ASP A 9 -1.06 -2.79 -20.47
CA ASP A 9 -2.37 -2.57 -19.84
C ASP A 9 -2.19 -1.70 -18.59
N ARG A 10 -2.35 -0.39 -18.78
CA ARG A 10 -2.20 0.60 -17.72
C ARG A 10 -3.17 0.35 -16.56
N GLN A 11 -4.43 0.02 -16.86
CA GLN A 11 -5.44 -0.17 -15.83
C GLN A 11 -5.14 -1.39 -14.98
N LEU A 12 -4.75 -2.50 -15.63
CA LEU A 12 -4.36 -3.70 -14.92
C LEU A 12 -3.11 -3.47 -14.05
N ASN A 13 -2.12 -2.75 -14.57
CA ASN A 13 -0.92 -2.39 -13.81
C ASN A 13 -1.24 -1.51 -12.59
N ASP A 14 -2.14 -0.54 -12.73
CA ASP A 14 -2.59 0.31 -11.62
C ASP A 14 -3.27 -0.55 -10.53
N PHE A 15 -4.19 -1.45 -10.91
CA PHE A 15 -4.81 -2.41 -9.98
C PHE A 15 -3.79 -3.31 -9.28
N ILE A 16 -2.78 -3.81 -9.99
CA ILE A 16 -1.71 -4.63 -9.41
C ILE A 16 -0.88 -3.82 -8.41
N ILE A 17 -0.57 -2.56 -8.72
CA ILE A 17 0.16 -1.65 -7.83
C ILE A 17 -0.64 -1.44 -6.55
N ASP A 18 -1.92 -1.07 -6.65
CA ASP A 18 -2.77 -0.81 -5.50
C ASP A 18 -3.03 -2.07 -4.68
N PHE A 19 -3.22 -3.23 -5.33
CA PHE A 19 -3.29 -4.53 -4.65
C PHE A 19 -2.00 -4.84 -3.87
N SER A 20 -0.84 -4.53 -4.45
CA SER A 20 0.46 -4.79 -3.82
C SER A 20 0.74 -3.90 -2.61
N ASP A 21 0.18 -2.68 -2.60
CA ASP A 21 0.29 -1.74 -1.49
C ASP A 21 -0.78 -1.93 -0.41
N GLY A 22 -1.89 -2.62 -0.75
CA GLY A 22 -3.06 -2.77 0.11
C GLY A 22 -4.01 -1.58 0.05
N ASN A 23 -4.04 -0.86 -1.07
CA ASN A 23 -4.81 0.37 -1.28
C ASN A 23 -6.16 0.14 -1.97
N LEU A 24 -6.43 -1.06 -2.48
CA LEU A 24 -7.74 -1.38 -3.06
C LEU A 24 -8.82 -1.32 -1.98
N ASP A 25 -9.96 -0.72 -2.33
CA ASP A 25 -11.14 -0.76 -1.47
C ASP A 25 -11.76 -2.17 -1.40
N GLY A 26 -12.79 -2.35 -0.57
CA GLY A 26 -13.40 -3.67 -0.35
C GLY A 26 -14.03 -4.28 -1.60
N ILE A 27 -14.63 -3.47 -2.49
CA ILE A 27 -15.28 -3.95 -3.72
C ILE A 27 -14.20 -4.23 -4.77
N GLU A 28 -13.26 -3.30 -4.94
CA GLU A 28 -12.13 -3.43 -5.85
C GLU A 28 -11.31 -4.67 -5.55
N LEU A 29 -11.02 -4.93 -4.26
CA LEU A 29 -10.28 -6.12 -3.84
C LEU A 29 -11.06 -7.40 -4.16
N LEU A 30 -12.38 -7.41 -3.94
CA LEU A 30 -13.22 -8.58 -4.22
C LEU A 30 -13.25 -8.90 -5.72
N VAL A 31 -13.53 -7.90 -6.56
CA VAL A 31 -13.57 -8.04 -8.02
C VAL A 31 -12.19 -8.41 -8.57
N PHE A 32 -11.13 -7.80 -8.05
CA PHE A 32 -9.79 -8.10 -8.50
C PHE A 32 -9.38 -9.53 -8.12
N ASN A 33 -9.69 -9.99 -6.90
CA ASN A 33 -9.44 -11.38 -6.52
C ASN A 33 -10.18 -12.37 -7.42
N GLU A 34 -11.45 -12.11 -7.75
CA GLU A 34 -12.19 -12.91 -8.72
C GLU A 34 -11.47 -12.95 -10.08
N TYR A 35 -11.00 -11.81 -10.59
CA TYR A 35 -10.20 -11.75 -11.82
C TYR A 35 -8.90 -12.58 -11.74
N LEU A 36 -8.20 -12.58 -10.60
CA LEU A 36 -7.00 -13.39 -10.39
C LEU A 36 -7.26 -14.91 -10.39
N GLU A 37 -8.49 -15.35 -10.11
CA GLU A 37 -8.87 -16.77 -10.24
C GLU A 37 -8.91 -17.21 -11.70
N PHE A 38 -9.28 -16.32 -12.61
CA PHE A 38 -9.40 -16.61 -14.04
C PHE A 38 -8.10 -16.42 -14.84
N SER A 39 -7.08 -15.75 -14.26
CA SER A 39 -5.84 -15.41 -14.95
C SER A 39 -4.58 -15.76 -14.15
N ASP A 40 -4.07 -16.97 -14.38
CA ASP A 40 -2.82 -17.47 -13.77
C ASP A 40 -1.60 -16.56 -13.97
N PRO A 41 -1.37 -15.95 -15.16
CA PRO A 41 -0.24 -15.04 -15.37
C PRO A 41 -0.35 -13.78 -14.50
N VAL A 42 -1.53 -13.17 -14.45
CA VAL A 42 -1.78 -11.95 -13.67
C VAL A 42 -1.68 -12.25 -12.19
N ARG A 43 -2.27 -13.36 -11.71
CA ARG A 43 -2.13 -13.81 -10.32
C ARG A 43 -0.68 -13.99 -9.92
N THR A 44 0.12 -14.63 -10.77
CA THR A 44 1.54 -14.84 -10.52
C THR A 44 2.29 -13.51 -10.42
N PHE A 45 1.99 -12.57 -11.31
CA PHE A 45 2.62 -11.25 -11.30
C PHE A 45 2.20 -10.41 -10.09
N ALA A 46 0.91 -10.35 -9.76
CA ALA A 46 0.38 -9.62 -8.61
C ALA A 46 0.95 -10.13 -7.28
N VAL A 47 1.05 -11.45 -7.12
CA VAL A 47 1.67 -12.07 -5.92
C VAL A 47 3.16 -11.73 -5.84
N LYS A 48 3.90 -11.75 -6.96
CA LYS A 48 5.32 -11.37 -6.99
C LYS A 48 5.50 -9.89 -6.63
N ALA A 49 4.67 -9.00 -7.19
CA ALA A 49 4.70 -7.57 -6.88
C ALA A 49 4.48 -7.31 -5.38
N LYS A 50 3.45 -7.95 -4.80
CA LYS A 50 3.15 -7.87 -3.35
C LYS A 50 4.33 -8.34 -2.49
N LYS A 51 4.94 -9.49 -2.82
CA LYS A 51 6.13 -9.99 -2.11
C LYS A 51 7.31 -9.03 -2.23
N GLY A 52 7.58 -8.51 -3.43
CA GLY A 52 8.65 -7.54 -3.66
C GLY A 52 8.50 -6.29 -2.80
N ARG A 53 7.29 -5.73 -2.72
CA ARG A 53 7.00 -4.58 -1.86
C ARG A 53 7.17 -4.89 -0.37
N GLN A 54 6.71 -6.06 0.08
CA GLN A 54 6.92 -6.50 1.47
C GLN A 54 8.42 -6.62 1.79
N SER A 55 9.23 -7.18 0.88
CA SER A 55 10.68 -7.25 1.03
C SER A 55 11.31 -5.86 1.14
N LEU A 56 10.89 -4.89 0.31
CA LEU A 56 11.36 -3.51 0.39
C LEU A 56 10.99 -2.85 1.73
N ARG A 57 9.75 -3.00 2.20
CA ARG A 57 9.32 -2.49 3.51
C ARG A 57 10.17 -3.06 4.65
N ASN A 58 10.58 -4.33 4.55
CA ASN A 58 11.40 -4.98 5.57
C ASN A 58 12.89 -4.62 5.49
N HIS A 59 13.40 -4.23 4.32
CA HIS A 59 14.81 -3.84 4.15
C HIS A 59 15.08 -2.40 4.59
N TYR A 60 14.13 -1.49 4.37
CA TYR A 60 14.23 -0.12 4.85
C TYR A 60 13.58 0.02 6.22
N LYS A 61 14.22 -0.54 7.24
CA LYS A 61 13.85 -0.23 8.63
C LYS A 61 14.38 1.16 8.96
N VAL A 62 13.59 2.18 8.61
CA VAL A 62 13.88 3.57 9.01
C VAL A 62 13.58 3.65 10.50
N GLU A 63 14.62 3.73 11.32
CA GLU A 63 14.46 3.99 12.74
C GLU A 63 14.07 5.46 12.93
N ALA A 64 13.06 5.70 13.77
CA ALA A 64 12.73 7.04 14.17
C ALA A 64 13.90 7.64 14.96
N ALA A 65 14.05 8.97 14.93
CA ALA A 65 14.96 9.64 15.83
C ALA A 65 14.60 9.30 17.29
N ASN A 66 15.61 9.17 18.16
CA ASN A 66 15.42 8.79 19.57
C ASN A 66 14.41 9.69 20.33
N ASP A 67 14.17 10.90 19.85
CA ASP A 67 13.28 11.90 20.44
C ASP A 67 11.94 12.06 19.69
N PHE A 68 11.63 11.19 18.72
CA PHE A 68 10.44 11.30 17.89
C PHE A 68 9.15 11.23 18.71
N GLU A 69 9.04 10.25 19.62
CA GLU A 69 7.86 10.09 20.48
C GLU A 69 7.66 11.31 21.40
N GLU A 70 8.76 11.86 21.94
CA GLU A 70 8.72 13.05 22.79
C GLU A 70 8.24 14.28 22.00
N LYS A 71 8.76 14.48 20.79
CA LYS A 71 8.34 15.57 19.90
C LYS A 71 6.87 15.44 19.49
N LEU A 72 6.43 14.22 19.16
CA LEU A 72 5.04 13.94 18.80
C LEU A 72 4.09 14.23 19.97
N ALA A 73 4.44 13.75 21.18
CA ALA A 73 3.65 13.99 22.38
C ALA A 73 3.53 15.49 22.71
N LYS A 74 4.64 16.24 22.61
CA LYS A 74 4.64 17.70 22.78
C LYS A 74 3.72 18.40 21.77
N ARG A 75 3.73 17.97 20.51
CA ARG A 75 2.89 18.59 19.47
C ARG A 75 1.40 18.31 19.70
N ILE A 76 1.04 17.09 20.06
CA ILE A 76 -0.34 16.72 20.39
C ILE A 76 -0.85 17.52 21.60
N ALA A 77 -0.02 17.73 22.63
CA ALA A 77 -0.39 18.53 23.79
C ALA A 77 -0.66 20.00 23.41
N GLN A 78 0.22 20.61 22.60
CA GLN A 78 0.04 21.98 22.11
C GLN A 78 -1.26 22.15 21.31
N GLU A 79 -1.60 21.20 20.44
CA GLU A 79 -2.84 21.30 19.65
C GLU A 79 -4.08 21.15 20.52
N LYS A 80 -4.04 20.35 21.59
CA LYS A 80 -5.15 20.26 22.55
C LYS A 80 -5.34 21.54 23.35
N GLU A 81 -4.27 22.18 23.80
CA GLU A 81 -4.34 23.46 24.53
C GLU A 81 -4.94 24.56 23.63
N ASN A 82 -4.47 24.65 22.38
CA ASN A 82 -5.00 25.62 21.41
C ASN A 82 -6.49 25.43 21.11
N LEU A 83 -7.01 24.19 21.17
CA LEU A 83 -8.44 23.93 20.95
C LEU A 83 -9.30 24.33 22.16
N ILE A 84 -8.74 24.31 23.37
CA ILE A 84 -9.43 24.70 24.60
C ILE A 84 -9.49 26.24 24.73
N GLU A 85 -8.50 26.98 24.21
CA GLU A 85 -8.48 28.45 24.27
C GLU A 85 -9.45 29.14 23.28
N ILE A 86 -10.09 28.39 22.38
CA ILE A 86 -11.01 28.91 21.36
C ILE A 86 -12.49 28.69 21.74
N GLU A 87 -12.77 27.94 22.82
CA GLU A 87 -14.12 27.75 23.41
C GLU A 87 -14.41 28.74 24.55
#